data_AF-A0AA91Q1W9-F1
#
_entry.id   AF-A0AA91Q1W9-F1
#
_cell.length_a   1.000
_cell.length_b   1.000
_cell.length_c   1.000
_cell.angle_alpha   90.00
_cell.angle_beta   90.00
_cell.angle_gamma   90.00
#
_symmetry.space_group_name_H-M   'P 1'
#
loop_
_entity.id
_entity.type
_entity.pdbx_description
1 polymer ?
#
loop_
_entity_poly.entity_id
_entity_poly.type
_entity_poly.pdbx_seq_one_letter_code
_entity_poly.pdbx_strand_id
1 'polypeptide(L)'
;MSRLQVCSQKAASAIKSKFPELNSRYDWHFAGANRPVVFGRFGYTNVGAINSLHVSLLPNFYTEKHRFSQIRANLKRAVSLISPPGELLQEQEASAIDKMLSKHPKKKFISLKIKPNLRCYMSSKSGTVFVALDINDEPSLGDHMSAEYRFLRTMTGLAEEQLELLNCEYDWKTMVTNPSKKLDDGLPVIRYHVTLLIGEIQIFDRRLKSGEFRKLRDVVQNCNVLEDLKDITVDVDTLQLRNIAGLTANIDLIK
;
A
#
# COMPACT_ATOMS: atom_id res chain seq x y z
N MET A 1 -6.17 17.45 -11.72
CA MET A 1 -6.66 16.29 -10.95
C MET A 1 -5.90 15.08 -11.44
N SER A 2 -5.29 14.28 -10.57
CA SER A 2 -4.50 13.11 -11.02
C SER A 2 -5.43 12.00 -11.55
N ARG A 3 -4.95 11.16 -12.48
CA ARG A 3 -5.71 10.02 -13.00
C ARG A 3 -6.17 9.06 -11.88
N LEU A 4 -5.34 8.89 -10.84
CA LEU A 4 -5.70 8.11 -9.65
C LEU A 4 -6.89 8.72 -8.89
N GLN A 5 -6.94 10.05 -8.72
CA GLN A 5 -8.08 10.72 -8.08
C GLN A 5 -9.37 10.52 -8.88
N VAL A 6 -9.31 10.57 -10.21
CA VAL A 6 -10.46 10.29 -11.09
C VAL A 6 -10.98 8.87 -10.86
N CYS A 7 -10.09 7.88 -10.79
CA CYS A 7 -10.46 6.49 -10.50
C CYS A 7 -11.14 6.34 -9.14
N SER A 8 -10.60 6.97 -8.10
CA SER A 8 -11.20 6.91 -6.78
C SER A 8 -12.59 7.56 -6.74
N GLN A 9 -12.79 8.67 -7.46
CA GLN A 9 -14.10 9.34 -7.57
C GLN A 9 -15.10 8.50 -8.35
N LYS A 10 -14.68 7.84 -9.44
CA LYS A 10 -15.53 6.90 -10.20
C LYS A 10 -15.97 5.73 -9.31
N ALA A 11 -15.04 5.13 -8.57
CA ALA A 11 -15.35 4.07 -7.62
C ALA A 11 -16.33 4.54 -6.53
N ALA A 12 -16.05 5.67 -5.86
CA ALA A 12 -16.92 6.23 -4.83
C ALA A 12 -18.33 6.55 -5.36
N SER A 13 -18.42 7.10 -6.58
CA SER A 13 -19.71 7.40 -7.22
C SER A 13 -20.50 6.14 -7.56
N ALA A 14 -19.83 5.09 -8.05
CA ALA A 14 -20.45 3.80 -8.31
C ALA A 14 -20.98 3.14 -7.02
N ILE A 15 -20.19 3.19 -5.94
CA ILE A 15 -20.60 2.71 -4.61
C ILE A 15 -21.82 3.49 -4.13
N LYS A 16 -21.77 4.82 -4.16
CA LYS A 16 -22.87 5.70 -3.72
C LYS A 16 -24.16 5.48 -4.49
N SER A 17 -24.07 5.25 -5.80
CA SER A 17 -25.23 5.00 -6.66
C SER A 17 -25.88 3.65 -6.37
N LYS A 18 -25.09 2.60 -6.13
CA LYS A 18 -25.58 1.23 -5.92
C LYS A 18 -25.95 0.91 -4.48
N PHE A 19 -25.29 1.56 -3.51
CA PHE A 19 -25.50 1.36 -2.08
C PHE A 19 -25.56 2.72 -1.36
N PRO A 20 -26.65 3.49 -1.54
CA PRO A 20 -26.79 4.81 -0.91
C PRO A 20 -26.64 4.77 0.61
N GLU A 21 -27.06 3.67 1.25
CA GLU A 21 -26.97 3.42 2.68
C GLU A 21 -25.54 3.30 3.20
N LEU A 22 -24.55 3.03 2.34
CA LEU A 22 -23.15 3.00 2.76
C LEU A 22 -22.58 4.40 2.98
N ASN A 23 -23.20 5.46 2.45
CA ASN A 23 -22.72 6.82 2.68
C ASN A 23 -22.93 7.29 4.12
N SER A 24 -23.94 6.76 4.81
CA SER A 24 -24.16 7.05 6.23
C SER A 24 -23.40 6.08 7.14
N ARG A 25 -23.06 4.88 6.66
CA ARG A 25 -22.38 3.84 7.46
C ARG A 25 -20.86 3.94 7.42
N TYR A 26 -20.32 4.49 6.33
CA TYR A 26 -18.90 4.55 6.06
C TYR A 26 -18.46 5.97 5.76
N ASP A 27 -17.38 6.39 6.41
CA ASP A 27 -16.63 7.59 6.08
C ASP A 27 -15.60 7.25 5.00
N TRP A 28 -15.77 7.85 3.82
CA TRP A 28 -14.95 7.57 2.65
C TRP A 28 -13.78 8.57 2.53
N HIS A 29 -12.56 8.05 2.50
CA HIS A 29 -11.30 8.78 2.43
C HIS A 29 -10.56 8.45 1.15
N PHE A 30 -10.12 9.48 0.43
CA PHE A 30 -9.32 9.33 -0.79
C PHE A 30 -7.83 9.44 -0.44
N ALA A 31 -7.01 8.53 -0.97
CA ALA A 31 -5.56 8.71 -0.91
C ALA A 31 -5.17 10.02 -1.65
N GLY A 32 -4.36 10.85 -1.02
CA GLY A 32 -3.99 12.18 -1.53
C GLY A 32 -5.01 13.30 -1.26
N ALA A 33 -6.13 13.03 -0.58
CA ALA A 33 -6.96 14.11 -0.06
C ALA A 33 -6.39 14.62 1.26
N ASN A 34 -6.08 15.92 1.34
CA ASN A 34 -5.69 16.57 2.60
C ASN A 34 -6.93 16.70 3.52
N ARG A 35 -7.31 15.60 4.19
CA ARG A 35 -8.31 15.65 5.27
C ARG A 35 -7.62 15.47 6.62
N PRO A 36 -7.89 16.36 7.59
CA PRO A 36 -7.25 16.32 8.91
C PRO A 36 -7.87 15.27 9.83
N VAL A 37 -9.07 14.76 9.52
CA VAL A 37 -9.83 13.94 10.47
C VAL A 37 -9.79 12.47 10.10
N VAL A 38 -9.32 11.71 11.08
CA VAL A 38 -9.17 10.26 11.06
C VAL A 38 -10.36 9.68 11.82
N PHE A 39 -11.30 9.05 11.11
CA PHE A 39 -12.51 8.49 11.70
C PHE A 39 -12.49 6.98 11.59
N GLY A 40 -11.96 6.30 12.61
CA GLY A 40 -12.07 4.84 12.70
C GLY A 40 -10.83 4.14 13.19
N ARG A 41 -10.98 2.83 13.39
CA ARG A 41 -9.94 1.97 13.98
C ARG A 41 -8.71 1.87 13.08
N PHE A 42 -8.87 1.87 11.76
CA PHE A 42 -7.74 1.77 10.83
C PHE A 42 -6.95 3.07 10.84
N GLY A 43 -7.64 4.20 10.76
CA GLY A 43 -7.05 5.51 10.83
C GLY A 43 -6.25 5.73 12.12
N TYR A 44 -6.81 5.33 13.28
CA TYR A 44 -6.12 5.46 14.58
C TYR A 44 -4.79 4.67 14.64
N THR A 45 -4.74 3.48 14.04
CA THR A 45 -3.52 2.67 14.03
C THR A 45 -2.56 3.01 12.90
N ASN A 46 -2.99 3.78 11.90
CA ASN A 46 -2.23 4.09 10.69
C ASN A 46 -2.22 5.60 10.40
N VAL A 47 -1.99 6.41 11.44
CA VAL A 47 -2.03 7.87 11.36
C VAL A 47 -1.11 8.38 10.24
N GLY A 48 -1.69 9.16 9.33
CA GLY A 48 -1.00 9.74 8.17
C GLY A 48 -0.71 8.78 7.01
N ALA A 49 -0.89 7.47 7.15
CA ALA A 49 -0.83 6.53 6.01
C ALA A 49 -2.12 6.57 5.19
N ILE A 50 -3.25 6.92 5.83
CA ILE A 50 -4.57 7.06 5.19
C ILE A 50 -4.58 8.09 4.05
N ASN A 51 -3.71 9.10 4.13
CA ASN A 51 -3.62 10.20 3.15
C ASN A 51 -2.51 9.99 2.12
N SER A 52 -1.65 8.97 2.30
CA SER A 52 -0.48 8.73 1.46
C SER A 52 -0.70 7.50 0.59
N LEU A 53 -0.44 7.63 -0.71
CA LEU A 53 -0.31 6.47 -1.59
C LEU A 53 0.92 5.68 -1.15
N HIS A 54 0.73 4.43 -0.76
CA HIS A 54 1.79 3.55 -0.28
C HIS A 54 1.50 2.10 -0.63
N VAL A 55 2.55 1.28 -0.58
CA VAL A 55 2.48 -0.18 -0.65
C VAL A 55 2.84 -0.72 0.72
N SER A 56 1.91 -1.40 1.38
CA SER A 56 2.21 -2.08 2.65
C SER A 56 3.10 -3.29 2.38
N LEU A 57 4.22 -3.40 3.07
CA LEU A 57 5.13 -4.55 2.98
C LEU A 57 4.92 -5.55 4.13
N LEU A 58 4.54 -5.06 5.31
CA LEU A 58 4.39 -5.85 6.52
C LEU A 58 3.07 -5.54 7.24
N PRO A 59 2.55 -6.51 8.02
CA PRO A 59 1.48 -6.24 8.97
C PRO A 59 1.97 -5.28 10.07
N ASN A 60 1.01 -4.69 10.78
CA ASN A 60 1.33 -3.93 11.99
C ASN A 60 1.99 -4.86 13.02
N PHE A 61 3.07 -4.38 13.62
CA PHE A 61 3.83 -5.10 14.64
C PHE A 61 3.91 -4.33 15.94
N TYR A 62 4.12 -5.06 17.04
CA TYR A 62 4.35 -4.51 18.37
C TYR A 62 5.81 -4.70 18.78
N THR A 63 6.39 -3.64 19.36
CA THR A 63 7.77 -3.66 19.85
C THR A 63 7.98 -2.59 20.93
N GLU A 64 9.02 -2.76 21.73
CA GLU A 64 9.46 -1.79 22.71
C GLU A 64 10.12 -0.58 22.03
N LYS A 65 9.98 0.62 22.62
CA LYS A 65 10.48 1.88 22.02
C LYS A 65 11.96 1.83 21.64
N HIS A 66 12.81 1.20 22.45
CA HIS A 66 14.25 1.11 22.17
C HIS A 66 14.56 0.19 20.98
N ARG A 67 13.79 -0.90 20.82
CA ARG A 67 13.92 -1.83 19.69
C ARG A 67 13.47 -1.20 18.38
N PHE A 68 12.46 -0.32 18.40
CA PHE A 68 12.03 0.42 17.20
C PHE A 68 13.19 1.19 16.53
N SER A 69 14.01 1.87 17.32
CA SER A 69 15.19 2.58 16.80
C SER A 69 16.23 1.62 16.21
N GLN A 70 16.39 0.43 16.81
CA GLN A 70 17.29 -0.61 16.33
C GLN A 70 16.79 -1.25 15.03
N ILE A 71 15.50 -1.57 14.91
CA ILE A 71 14.84 -2.03 13.68
C ILE A 71 15.13 -1.04 12.55
N ARG A 72 14.91 0.26 12.79
CA ARG A 72 15.19 1.31 11.80
C ARG A 72 16.65 1.28 11.35
N ALA A 73 17.60 1.21 12.28
CA ALA A 73 19.03 1.25 11.95
C ALA A 73 19.47 0.02 11.15
N ASN A 74 19.00 -1.16 11.56
CA ASN A 74 19.31 -2.41 10.86
C ASN A 74 18.68 -2.44 9.48
N LEU A 75 17.41 -2.05 9.36
CA LEU A 75 16.69 -1.99 8.09
C LEU A 75 17.36 -1.00 7.14
N LYS A 76 17.78 0.18 7.61
CA LYS A 76 18.54 1.14 6.80
C LYS A 76 19.83 0.52 6.25
N ARG A 77 20.56 -0.24 7.07
CA ARG A 77 21.77 -0.95 6.63
C ARG A 77 21.44 -2.02 5.60
N ALA A 78 20.45 -2.85 5.86
CA ALA A 78 20.04 -3.95 4.97
C ALA A 78 19.58 -3.42 3.60
N VAL A 79 18.70 -2.42 3.58
CA VAL A 79 18.22 -1.78 2.33
C VAL A 79 19.37 -1.16 1.54
N SER A 80 20.37 -0.59 2.21
CA SER A 80 21.52 0.01 1.53
C SER A 80 22.40 -1.00 0.76
N LEU A 81 22.23 -2.30 0.99
CA LEU A 81 22.95 -3.37 0.29
C LEU A 81 22.19 -3.89 -0.92
N ILE A 82 20.93 -3.48 -1.10
CA ILE A 82 20.09 -3.91 -2.21
C ILE A 82 20.15 -2.88 -3.34
N SER A 83 20.42 -3.37 -4.54
CA SER A 83 20.24 -2.59 -5.76
C SER A 83 18.85 -2.88 -6.33
N PRO A 84 18.01 -1.85 -6.58
CA PRO A 84 16.75 -2.04 -7.30
C PRO A 84 16.99 -2.69 -8.67
N PRO A 85 16.07 -3.56 -9.15
CA PRO A 85 16.16 -4.09 -10.51
C PRO A 85 16.23 -2.96 -11.54
N GLY A 86 17.16 -3.04 -12.49
CA GLY A 86 17.39 -1.98 -13.48
C GLY A 86 16.16 -1.67 -14.34
N GLU A 87 15.31 -2.67 -14.58
CA GLU A 87 14.03 -2.54 -15.30
C GLU A 87 12.98 -1.69 -14.57
N LEU A 88 13.10 -1.55 -13.24
CA LEU A 88 12.22 -0.69 -12.43
C LEU A 88 12.81 0.70 -12.20
N LEU A 89 14.11 0.88 -12.41
CA LEU A 89 14.80 2.13 -12.13
C LEU A 89 14.52 3.14 -13.23
N GLN A 90 14.00 4.30 -12.84
CA GLN A 90 13.71 5.42 -13.73
C GLN A 90 14.43 6.68 -13.23
N GLU A 91 14.70 7.60 -14.16
CA GLU A 91 15.27 8.90 -13.87
C GLU A 91 14.22 9.98 -14.14
N GLN A 92 14.01 10.87 -13.18
CA GLN A 92 13.16 12.03 -13.38
C GLN A 92 13.84 12.96 -14.39
N GLU A 93 13.09 13.38 -15.41
CA GLU A 93 13.58 14.41 -16.32
C GLU A 93 13.87 15.69 -15.52
N ALA A 94 15.08 16.21 -15.66
CA ALA A 94 15.47 17.48 -15.08
C ALA A 94 14.52 18.58 -15.55
N SER A 95 14.00 19.39 -14.61
CA SER A 95 13.20 20.56 -14.99
C SER A 95 14.04 21.54 -15.82
N ALA A 96 13.40 22.47 -16.53
CA ALA A 96 14.12 23.49 -17.29
C ALA A 96 15.09 24.30 -16.41
N ILE A 97 14.73 24.51 -15.13
CA ILE A 97 15.55 25.18 -14.12
C ILE A 97 16.73 24.28 -13.70
N ASP A 98 16.50 22.98 -13.48
CA ASP A 98 17.56 22.02 -13.14
C ASP A 98 18.56 21.83 -14.29
N LYS A 99 18.12 21.96 -15.54
CA LYS A 99 19.01 21.94 -16.71
C LYS A 99 19.92 23.18 -16.77
N MET A 100 19.43 24.34 -16.33
CA MET A 100 20.23 25.57 -16.24
C MET A 100 21.18 25.56 -15.04
N LEU A 101 20.77 24.94 -13.94
CA LEU A 101 21.60 24.70 -12.77
C LEU A 101 22.35 23.39 -12.97
N SER A 102 23.45 23.42 -13.73
CA SER A 102 24.31 22.31 -14.19
C SER A 102 24.88 21.34 -13.13
N LYS A 103 24.35 21.33 -11.91
CA LYS A 103 24.83 20.56 -10.75
C LYS A 103 23.78 19.70 -10.06
N HIS A 104 22.52 19.67 -10.51
CA HIS A 104 21.53 18.79 -9.88
C HIS A 104 21.53 17.39 -10.50
N PRO A 105 22.00 16.35 -9.77
CA PRO A 105 21.89 14.98 -10.26
C PRO A 105 20.42 14.64 -10.49
N LYS A 106 20.13 13.97 -11.61
CA LYS A 106 18.77 13.52 -11.92
C LYS A 106 18.27 12.62 -10.80
N LYS A 107 17.09 12.95 -10.25
CA LYS A 107 16.49 12.17 -9.18
C LYS A 107 16.06 10.81 -9.72
N LYS A 108 16.59 9.74 -9.16
CA LYS A 108 16.20 8.36 -9.50
C LYS A 108 15.04 7.90 -8.62
N PHE A 109 14.17 7.08 -9.17
CA PHE A 109 13.05 6.45 -8.46
C PHE A 109 12.77 5.05 -9.02
N ILE A 110 12.05 4.24 -8.25
CA ILE A 110 11.60 2.91 -8.65
C ILE A 110 10.16 3.05 -9.14
N SER A 111 9.90 2.70 -10.38
CA SER A 111 8.57 2.81 -10.99
C SER A 111 7.90 1.44 -11.02
N LEU A 112 6.84 1.29 -10.22
CA LEU A 112 6.08 0.04 -10.08
C LEU A 112 4.88 0.08 -11.02
N LYS A 113 4.79 -0.88 -11.96
CA LYS A 113 3.61 -0.98 -12.82
C LYS A 113 2.40 -1.45 -12.03
N ILE A 114 1.25 -0.85 -12.34
CA ILE A 114 -0.01 -1.19 -11.72
C ILE A 114 -0.91 -1.90 -12.73
N LYS A 115 -1.68 -2.88 -12.26
CA LYS A 115 -2.72 -3.52 -13.06
C LYS A 115 -3.91 -2.56 -13.23
N PRO A 116 -4.48 -2.43 -14.44
CA PRO A 116 -5.51 -1.43 -14.74
C PRO A 116 -6.91 -1.88 -14.30
N ASN A 117 -7.04 -2.43 -13.09
CA ASN A 117 -8.30 -2.90 -12.54
C ASN A 117 -8.39 -2.59 -11.05
N LEU A 118 -9.57 -2.14 -10.62
CA LEU A 118 -9.84 -1.94 -9.20
C LEU A 118 -10.08 -3.27 -8.51
N ARG A 119 -9.63 -3.35 -7.26
CA ARG A 119 -10.00 -4.40 -6.33
C ARG A 119 -10.65 -3.79 -5.11
N CYS A 120 -11.46 -4.61 -4.44
CA CYS A 120 -12.07 -4.25 -3.17
C CYS A 120 -11.65 -5.29 -2.12
N TYR A 121 -11.10 -4.81 -1.01
CA TYR A 121 -10.70 -5.58 0.15
C TYR A 121 -11.52 -5.12 1.37
N MET A 122 -11.66 -6.00 2.35
CA MET A 122 -12.26 -5.64 3.64
C MET A 122 -11.40 -6.22 4.76
N SER A 123 -11.03 -5.38 5.73
CA SER A 123 -10.34 -5.85 6.93
C SER A 123 -11.28 -6.72 7.76
N SER A 124 -10.83 -7.93 8.09
CA SER A 124 -11.54 -8.84 9.00
C SER A 124 -11.66 -8.26 10.41
N LYS A 125 -10.69 -7.42 10.82
CA LYS A 125 -10.56 -6.86 12.18
C LYS A 125 -11.33 -5.55 12.37
N SER A 126 -11.26 -4.63 11.41
CA SER A 126 -11.91 -3.32 11.52
C SER A 126 -13.19 -3.21 10.68
N GLY A 127 -13.41 -4.10 9.71
CA GLY A 127 -14.51 -3.96 8.74
C GLY A 127 -14.32 -2.78 7.77
N THR A 128 -13.16 -2.12 7.82
CA THR A 128 -12.76 -1.08 6.86
C THR A 128 -12.73 -1.67 5.46
N VAL A 129 -13.30 -0.96 4.51
CA VAL A 129 -13.28 -1.30 3.09
C VAL A 129 -12.14 -0.55 2.42
N PHE A 130 -11.39 -1.23 1.56
CA PHE A 130 -10.32 -0.63 0.79
C PHE A 130 -10.60 -0.86 -0.69
N VAL A 131 -10.57 0.19 -1.50
CA VAL A 131 -10.47 0.07 -2.95
C VAL A 131 -9.03 0.37 -3.34
N ALA A 132 -8.43 -0.55 -4.07
CA ALA A 132 -7.01 -0.53 -4.37
C ALA A 132 -6.73 -0.98 -5.81
N LEU A 133 -5.51 -0.74 -6.25
CA LEU A 133 -4.97 -1.25 -7.50
C LEU A 133 -3.87 -2.27 -7.20
N ASP A 134 -3.94 -3.42 -7.85
CA ASP A 134 -2.95 -4.49 -7.67
C ASP A 134 -1.66 -4.14 -8.42
N ILE A 135 -0.51 -4.39 -7.81
CA ILE A 135 0.79 -4.32 -8.47
C ILE A 135 1.10 -5.66 -9.15
N ASN A 136 0.75 -6.75 -8.47
CA ASN A 136 0.96 -8.11 -8.95
C ASN A 136 -0.33 -8.93 -8.93
N ASP A 137 -0.42 -9.89 -9.85
CA ASP A 137 -1.34 -11.02 -9.71
C ASP A 137 -0.85 -11.94 -8.60
N GLU A 138 -1.74 -12.79 -8.08
CA GLU A 138 -1.33 -13.80 -7.11
C GLU A 138 -0.31 -14.74 -7.77
N PRO A 139 0.95 -14.81 -7.28
CA PRO A 139 1.95 -15.66 -7.90
C PRO A 139 1.59 -17.14 -7.72
N SER A 140 1.75 -17.92 -8.79
CA SER A 140 1.70 -19.38 -8.70
C SER A 140 3.09 -19.93 -8.33
N LEU A 141 3.10 -21.08 -7.66
CA LEU A 141 4.34 -21.81 -7.38
C LEU A 141 4.98 -22.24 -8.71
N GLY A 142 6.22 -21.82 -8.97
CA GLY A 142 6.96 -22.13 -10.20
C GLY A 142 6.83 -21.12 -11.35
N ASP A 143 5.98 -20.10 -11.22
CA ASP A 143 5.84 -19.06 -12.25
C ASP A 143 7.00 -18.04 -12.20
N HIS A 144 7.32 -17.47 -13.37
CA HIS A 144 8.21 -16.31 -13.44
C HIS A 144 7.54 -15.11 -12.76
N MET A 145 8.05 -14.75 -11.58
CA MET A 145 7.58 -13.60 -10.83
C MET A 145 7.92 -12.30 -11.56
N SER A 146 6.99 -11.34 -11.60
CA SER A 146 7.26 -9.98 -12.09
C SER A 146 8.40 -9.29 -11.32
N ALA A 147 9.05 -8.33 -11.98
CA ALA A 147 10.10 -7.51 -11.39
C ALA A 147 9.64 -6.81 -10.11
N GLU A 148 8.45 -6.22 -10.16
CA GLU A 148 7.80 -5.51 -9.08
C GLU A 148 7.56 -6.44 -7.89
N TYR A 149 7.03 -7.63 -8.14
CA TYR A 149 6.81 -8.62 -7.08
C TYR A 149 8.11 -9.06 -6.41
N ARG A 150 9.14 -9.39 -7.19
CA ARG A 150 10.45 -9.79 -6.64
C ARG A 150 11.03 -8.68 -5.76
N PHE A 151 11.03 -7.44 -6.25
CA PHE A 151 11.55 -6.31 -5.51
C PHE A 151 10.79 -6.09 -4.19
N LEU A 152 9.46 -6.02 -4.23
CA LEU A 152 8.64 -5.80 -3.03
C LEU A 152 8.75 -6.97 -2.04
N ARG A 153 8.89 -8.21 -2.55
CA ARG A 153 9.09 -9.40 -1.73
C ARG A 153 10.45 -9.41 -1.04
N THR A 154 11.52 -9.04 -1.75
CA THR A 154 12.85 -8.85 -1.13
C THR A 154 12.79 -7.80 -0.02
N MET A 155 12.16 -6.65 -0.28
CA MET A 155 11.99 -5.61 0.74
C MET A 155 11.17 -6.08 1.93
N THR A 156 10.16 -6.91 1.69
CA THR A 156 9.34 -7.53 2.75
C THR A 156 10.16 -8.50 3.60
N GLY A 157 10.94 -9.37 2.97
CA GLY A 157 11.78 -10.34 3.68
C GLY A 157 12.85 -9.67 4.53
N LEU A 158 13.51 -8.62 4.02
CA LEU A 158 14.48 -7.85 4.80
C LEU A 158 13.85 -7.21 6.02
N ALA A 159 12.62 -6.70 5.88
CA ALA A 159 11.91 -6.08 6.98
C ALA A 159 11.44 -7.13 8.00
N GLU A 160 10.91 -8.27 7.54
CA GLU A 160 10.51 -9.39 8.42
C GLU A 160 11.70 -9.92 9.22
N GLU A 161 12.84 -10.14 8.58
CA GLU A 161 14.08 -10.58 9.22
C GLU A 161 14.47 -9.66 10.39
N GLN A 162 14.35 -8.33 10.22
CA GLN A 162 14.65 -7.39 11.31
C GLN A 162 13.64 -7.47 12.46
N LEU A 163 12.38 -7.79 12.17
CA LEU A 163 11.36 -7.99 13.20
C LEU A 163 11.60 -9.29 13.97
N GLU A 164 11.95 -10.36 13.28
CA GLU A 164 12.26 -11.67 13.88
C GLU A 164 13.52 -11.61 14.75
N LEU A 165 14.60 -10.99 14.27
CA LEU A 165 15.85 -10.81 15.03
C LEU A 165 15.63 -10.09 16.38
N LEU A 166 14.60 -9.26 16.48
CA LEU A 166 14.28 -8.48 17.69
C LEU A 166 13.04 -9.01 18.43
N ASN A 167 12.54 -10.18 18.05
CA ASN A 167 11.37 -10.84 18.62
C ASN A 167 10.14 -9.92 18.68
N CYS A 168 9.86 -9.21 17.59
CA CYS A 168 8.67 -8.36 17.49
C CYS A 168 7.42 -9.21 17.24
N GLU A 169 6.29 -8.82 17.82
CA GLU A 169 5.02 -9.53 17.63
C GLU A 169 4.27 -8.96 16.42
N TYR A 170 3.89 -9.81 15.48
CA TYR A 170 3.09 -9.43 14.31
C TYR A 170 2.24 -10.61 13.81
N ASP A 171 1.17 -10.33 13.06
CA ASP A 171 0.27 -11.36 12.55
C ASP A 171 -0.05 -11.16 11.07
N TRP A 172 0.45 -12.06 10.23
CA TRP A 172 0.20 -12.09 8.80
C TRP A 172 -1.30 -12.18 8.45
N LYS A 173 -2.15 -12.76 9.30
CA LYS A 173 -3.62 -12.81 9.08
C LYS A 173 -4.26 -11.42 8.95
N THR A 174 -3.57 -10.37 9.42
CA THR A 174 -4.05 -8.99 9.32
C THR A 174 -3.77 -8.36 7.95
N MET A 175 -2.90 -8.97 7.13
CA MET A 175 -2.48 -8.46 5.83
C MET A 175 -2.82 -9.42 4.67
N VAL A 176 -2.72 -10.73 4.88
CA VAL A 176 -2.97 -11.75 3.83
C VAL A 176 -4.17 -12.64 4.14
N THR A 177 -4.85 -13.10 3.09
CA THR A 177 -6.05 -13.94 3.22
C THR A 177 -5.72 -15.39 3.62
N ASN A 178 -4.62 -15.94 3.12
CA ASN A 178 -4.18 -17.30 3.44
C ASN A 178 -2.69 -17.29 3.86
N PRO A 179 -2.39 -17.01 5.14
CA PRO A 179 -1.01 -16.94 5.62
C PRO A 179 -0.29 -18.29 5.63
N SER A 180 -1.03 -19.40 5.52
CA SER A 180 -0.47 -20.75 5.45
C SER A 180 0.11 -21.08 4.07
N LYS A 181 -0.35 -20.40 3.01
CA LYS A 181 0.22 -20.53 1.67
C LYS A 181 1.48 -19.68 1.59
N LYS A 182 2.65 -20.34 1.68
CA LYS A 182 3.98 -19.72 1.65
C LYS A 182 4.75 -20.10 0.38
N LEU A 183 5.70 -19.27 -0.02
CA LEU A 183 6.71 -19.63 -1.03
C LEU A 183 7.98 -20.11 -0.32
N ASP A 184 9.01 -20.46 -1.10
CA ASP A 184 10.24 -21.11 -0.62
C ASP A 184 11.05 -20.27 0.38
N ASP A 185 10.90 -18.94 0.34
CA ASP A 185 11.51 -18.00 1.29
C ASP A 185 10.74 -17.88 2.61
N GLY A 186 9.72 -18.70 2.85
CA GLY A 186 8.97 -18.75 4.11
C GLY A 186 7.93 -17.63 4.29
N LEU A 187 7.94 -16.62 3.42
CA LEU A 187 6.94 -15.54 3.41
C LEU A 187 5.60 -16.04 2.84
N PRO A 188 4.45 -15.55 3.34
CA PRO A 188 3.17 -15.86 2.73
C PRO A 188 3.09 -15.33 1.29
N VAL A 189 2.12 -15.83 0.52
CA VAL A 189 1.77 -15.25 -0.78
C VAL A 189 1.10 -13.90 -0.56
N ILE A 190 1.76 -12.83 -1.01
CA ILE A 190 1.30 -11.44 -0.82
C ILE A 190 0.79 -10.89 -2.14
N ARG A 191 -0.33 -10.15 -2.08
CA ARG A 191 -0.80 -9.34 -3.20
C ARG A 191 -0.54 -7.88 -2.86
N TYR A 192 0.56 -7.35 -3.38
CA TYR A 192 0.91 -5.96 -3.21
C TYR A 192 -0.07 -5.09 -3.99
N HIS A 193 -0.49 -4.01 -3.36
CA HIS A 193 -1.48 -3.10 -3.92
C HIS A 193 -1.27 -1.70 -3.37
N VAL A 194 -1.82 -0.73 -4.09
CA VAL A 194 -1.87 0.67 -3.67
C VAL A 194 -3.32 1.03 -3.39
N THR A 195 -3.60 1.48 -2.18
CA THR A 195 -4.96 1.86 -1.78
C THR A 195 -5.31 3.26 -2.30
N LEU A 196 -6.46 3.36 -2.95
CA LEU A 196 -6.99 4.60 -3.54
C LEU A 196 -8.12 5.23 -2.72
N LEU A 197 -8.96 4.38 -2.11
CA LEU A 197 -10.13 4.77 -1.36
C LEU A 197 -10.25 3.87 -0.13
N ILE A 198 -10.55 4.48 1.01
CA ILE A 198 -10.72 3.81 2.30
C ILE A 198 -12.10 4.18 2.82
N GLY A 199 -12.95 3.19 3.07
CA GLY A 199 -14.21 3.36 3.78
C GLY A 199 -14.04 2.89 5.21
N GLU A 200 -13.98 3.81 6.17
CA GLU A 200 -13.98 3.48 7.61
C GLU A 200 -15.41 3.42 8.16
N ILE A 201 -15.70 2.45 9.02
CA ILE A 201 -17.04 2.31 9.62
C ILE A 201 -17.21 3.39 10.70
N GLN A 202 -18.37 4.06 10.71
CA GLN A 202 -18.73 5.00 11.78
C GLN A 202 -18.89 4.28 13.14
N ILE A 203 -18.65 5.00 14.25
CA ILE A 203 -18.38 4.43 15.60
C ILE A 203 -19.49 3.54 16.18
N PHE A 204 -20.71 3.54 15.61
CA PHE A 204 -21.84 2.72 16.07
C PHE A 204 -22.50 1.90 14.96
N ASP A 205 -21.88 1.85 13.79
CA ASP A 205 -22.43 1.14 12.65
C ASP A 205 -21.94 -0.29 12.55
N ARG A 206 -22.70 -1.10 11.80
CA ARG A 206 -22.37 -2.51 11.58
C ARG A 206 -21.47 -2.69 10.36
N ARG A 207 -20.44 -3.53 10.52
CA ARG A 207 -19.63 -4.01 9.38
C ARG A 207 -20.49 -4.71 8.34
N LEU A 208 -20.04 -4.66 7.08
CA LEU A 208 -20.67 -5.44 6.02
C LEU A 208 -20.58 -6.94 6.31
N LYS A 209 -21.70 -7.63 6.10
CA LYS A 209 -21.72 -9.09 6.04
C LYS A 209 -21.03 -9.55 4.76
N SER A 210 -20.51 -10.78 4.73
CA SER A 210 -19.79 -11.32 3.58
C SER A 210 -20.58 -11.23 2.27
N GLY A 211 -21.91 -11.43 2.30
CA GLY A 211 -22.76 -11.28 1.12
C GLY A 211 -22.89 -9.83 0.62
N GLU A 212 -23.02 -8.86 1.53
CA GLU A 212 -23.04 -7.43 1.18
C GLU A 212 -21.69 -7.00 0.60
N PHE A 213 -20.59 -7.44 1.23
CA PHE A 213 -19.25 -7.15 0.76
C PHE A 213 -18.97 -7.74 -0.64
N ARG A 214 -19.44 -8.96 -0.94
CA ARG A 214 -19.32 -9.52 -2.30
C ARG A 214 -19.99 -8.62 -3.34
N LYS A 215 -21.22 -8.17 -3.09
CA LYS A 215 -21.92 -7.26 -4.01
C LYS A 215 -21.18 -5.93 -4.18
N LEU A 216 -20.66 -5.36 -3.09
CA LEU A 216 -19.84 -4.14 -3.14
C LEU A 216 -18.59 -4.35 -3.98
N ARG A 217 -17.87 -5.46 -3.75
CA ARG A 217 -16.69 -5.84 -4.51
C ARG A 217 -16.99 -5.97 -6.00
N ASP A 218 -18.11 -6.58 -6.35
CA ASP A 218 -18.52 -6.75 -7.76
C ASP A 218 -18.81 -5.39 -8.41
N VAL A 219 -19.44 -4.44 -7.70
CA VAL A 219 -19.65 -3.07 -8.20
C VAL A 219 -18.31 -2.35 -8.44
N VAL A 220 -17.38 -2.46 -7.50
CA VAL A 220 -16.05 -1.83 -7.61
C VAL A 220 -15.24 -2.43 -8.75
N GLN A 221 -15.21 -3.76 -8.86
CA GLN A 221 -14.43 -4.47 -9.89
C GLN A 221 -14.97 -4.26 -11.30
N ASN A 222 -16.27 -4.01 -11.46
CA ASN A 222 -16.91 -3.70 -12.74
C ASN A 222 -16.92 -2.19 -13.07
N CYS A 223 -16.32 -1.35 -12.25
CA CYS A 223 -16.21 0.08 -12.53
C CYS A 223 -15.23 0.31 -13.69
N ASN A 224 -15.69 0.92 -14.77
CA ASN A 224 -14.85 1.16 -15.95
C ASN A 224 -13.83 2.29 -15.69
N VAL A 225 -12.59 1.88 -15.44
CA VAL A 225 -11.42 2.76 -15.20
C VAL A 225 -10.21 2.38 -16.06
N LEU A 226 -10.38 1.48 -17.03
CA LEU A 226 -9.28 0.92 -17.83
C LEU A 226 -8.48 2.02 -18.54
N GLU A 227 -9.16 2.95 -19.22
CA GLU A 227 -8.52 4.08 -19.90
C GLU A 227 -7.81 5.03 -18.92
N ASP A 228 -8.39 5.24 -17.74
CA ASP A 228 -7.82 6.12 -16.72
C ASP A 228 -6.58 5.50 -16.06
N LEU A 229 -6.45 4.17 -16.05
CA LEU A 229 -5.35 3.43 -15.41
C LEU A 229 -4.31 2.89 -16.38
N LYS A 230 -4.57 2.96 -17.69
CA LYS A 230 -3.65 2.48 -18.72
C LYS A 230 -2.27 3.09 -18.54
N ASP A 231 -1.25 2.24 -18.45
CA ASP A 231 0.16 2.62 -18.31
C ASP A 231 0.49 3.48 -17.07
N ILE A 232 -0.34 3.41 -16.02
CA ILE A 232 -0.01 4.06 -14.75
C ILE A 232 1.04 3.25 -13.99
N THR A 233 2.01 3.99 -13.45
CA THR A 233 2.99 3.52 -12.50
C THR A 233 2.82 4.21 -11.14
N VAL A 234 3.31 3.57 -10.08
CA VAL A 234 3.57 4.23 -8.79
C VAL A 234 5.07 4.35 -8.61
N ASP A 235 5.53 5.58 -8.47
CA ASP A 235 6.93 5.88 -8.25
C ASP A 235 7.22 5.87 -6.75
N VAL A 236 8.22 5.09 -6.35
CA VAL A 236 8.67 4.96 -4.97
C VAL A 236 10.17 5.20 -4.87
N ASP A 237 10.57 6.00 -3.88
CA ASP A 237 11.98 6.32 -3.60
C ASP A 237 12.36 6.03 -2.14
N THR A 238 11.37 5.75 -1.29
CA THR A 238 11.54 5.69 0.16
C THR A 238 10.80 4.49 0.75
N LEU A 239 11.49 3.72 1.60
CA LEU A 239 10.86 2.82 2.55
C LEU A 239 10.58 3.57 3.84
N GLN A 240 9.36 3.44 4.36
CA GLN A 240 8.95 4.19 5.53
C GLN A 240 8.50 3.27 6.67
N LEU A 241 9.11 3.48 7.84
CA LEU A 241 8.69 2.85 9.08
C LEU A 241 8.01 3.89 9.97
N ARG A 242 6.78 3.60 10.43
CA ARG A 242 5.99 4.51 11.26
C ARG A 242 5.57 3.85 12.56
N ASN A 243 5.37 4.66 13.60
CA ASN A 243 4.68 4.24 14.82
C ASN A 243 3.40 5.06 15.04
N ILE A 244 2.55 4.60 15.97
CA ILE A 244 1.29 5.24 16.32
C ILE A 244 1.45 6.64 16.95
N ALA A 245 2.64 6.96 17.46
CA ALA A 245 2.96 8.28 18.01
C ALA A 245 3.39 9.29 16.93
N GLY A 246 3.28 8.92 15.64
CA GLY A 246 3.62 9.78 14.50
C GLY A 246 5.12 9.83 14.19
N LEU A 247 5.96 9.09 14.91
CA LEU A 247 7.38 9.00 14.59
C LEU A 247 7.54 8.22 13.29
N THR A 248 8.17 8.89 12.33
CA THR A 248 8.34 8.39 10.98
C THR A 248 9.83 8.32 10.65
N ALA A 249 10.26 7.17 10.16
CA ALA A 249 11.62 6.94 9.70
C ALA A 249 11.60 6.64 8.20
N ASN A 250 12.19 7.54 7.43
CA ASN A 250 12.39 7.37 6.00
C ASN A 250 13.75 6.73 5.75
N ILE A 251 13.78 5.74 4.86
CA ILE A 251 14.96 5.02 4.40
C ILE A 251 14.96 5.11 2.87
N ASP A 252 15.93 5.82 2.31
CA ASP A 252 16.04 5.98 0.86
C ASP A 252 16.32 4.61 0.21
N LEU A 253 15.58 4.30 -0.85
CA LEU A 253 15.72 3.07 -1.64
C LEU A 253 16.81 3.18 -2.71
N ILE A 254 17.20 4.42 -3.04
CA ILE A 254 18.20 4.72 -4.06
C ILE A 254 19.20 5.73 -3.47
N LYS A 255 20.49 5.49 -3.71
CA LYS A 255 21.60 6.33 -3.25
C LYS A 255 22.00 7.36 -4.30
#